data_AF-A0A7S0LVA7-F1
#
_entry.id   AF-A0A7S0LVA7-F1
#
_cell.length_a   1.000
_cell.length_b   1.000
_cell.length_c   1.000
_cell.angle_alpha   90.00
_cell.angle_beta   90.00
_cell.angle_gamma   90.00
#
_symmetry.space_group_name_H-M   'P 1'
#
loop_
_entity.id
_entity.type
_entity.pdbx_description
1 polymer ?
#
loop_
_entity_poly.entity_id
_entity_poly.type
_entity_poly.pdbx_seq_one_letter_code
_entity_poly.pdbx_strand_id
1 'polypeptide(L)'
;GRHGYGAKLTNIFSAAFTVETGDRERGLVYRQTWRDNMAVCERPVITNVGSRARDYTLITFQVDFKRFGIKSLDQDAVSLFGRRVLDVAGCLPALRCSLNGKHIQVASVQALANKFLSGAFGDRAGPSIWNSAPRWEVVAAR
;
A
#
# COMPACT_ATOMS: atom_id res chain seq x y z
N GLY A 1 11.44 -5.55 3.99
CA GLY A 1 12.36 -4.98 2.98
C GLY A 1 13.75 -5.53 3.22
N ARG A 2 14.57 -5.72 2.18
CA ARG A 2 15.87 -6.41 2.30
C ARG A 2 17.08 -5.60 1.79
N HIS A 3 16.89 -4.81 0.73
CA HIS A 3 17.99 -4.16 -0.01
C HIS A 3 17.96 -2.62 0.05
N GLY A 4 17.01 -2.03 0.78
CA GLY A 4 16.90 -0.57 0.89
C GLY A 4 16.43 0.16 -0.37
N TYR A 5 16.25 -0.47 -1.53
CA TYR A 5 15.92 0.25 -2.77
C TYR A 5 14.48 0.75 -2.88
N GLY A 6 13.49 0.02 -2.37
CA GLY A 6 12.06 0.20 -2.71
C GLY A 6 11.58 1.66 -2.72
N ALA A 7 11.72 2.38 -1.61
CA ALA A 7 11.26 3.77 -1.51
C ALA A 7 11.99 4.72 -2.48
N LYS A 8 13.29 4.48 -2.73
CA LYS A 8 14.08 5.31 -3.65
C LYS A 8 13.72 5.03 -5.11
N LEU A 9 13.42 3.79 -5.46
CA LEU A 9 12.91 3.45 -6.79
C LEU A 9 11.58 4.15 -7.05
N THR A 10 10.65 4.14 -6.08
CA THR A 10 9.39 4.90 -6.22
C THR A 10 9.66 6.39 -6.42
N ASN A 11 10.59 6.98 -5.67
CA ASN A 11 10.97 8.39 -5.83
C ASN A 11 11.58 8.68 -7.22
N ILE A 12 12.53 7.86 -7.69
CA ILE A 12 13.15 8.00 -9.01
C ILE A 12 12.10 7.93 -10.13
N PHE A 13 11.09 7.07 -10.02
CA PHE A 13 10.00 6.96 -11.01
C PHE A 13 8.82 7.90 -10.76
N SER A 14 8.99 8.92 -9.91
CA SER A 14 7.97 9.92 -9.62
C SER A 14 8.35 11.31 -10.13
N ALA A 15 7.36 12.06 -10.61
CA ALA A 15 7.48 13.49 -10.89
C ALA A 15 7.57 14.30 -9.58
N ALA A 16 6.84 13.85 -8.55
CA ALA A 16 6.95 14.38 -7.19
C ALA A 16 6.79 13.23 -6.18
N PHE A 17 7.58 13.25 -5.12
CA PHE A 17 7.54 12.26 -4.03
C PHE A 17 7.67 12.97 -2.69
N THR A 18 6.67 12.86 -1.82
CA THR A 18 6.64 13.50 -0.51
C THR A 18 6.62 12.44 0.58
N VAL A 19 7.52 12.61 1.54
CA VAL A 19 7.49 11.90 2.83
C VAL A 19 6.97 12.87 3.87
N GLU A 20 5.94 12.45 4.60
CA GLU A 20 5.48 13.10 5.81
C GLU A 20 5.48 12.09 6.96
N THR A 21 6.04 12.47 8.11
CA THR A 21 6.05 11.61 9.29
C THR A 21 5.85 12.44 10.54
N GLY A 22 4.96 11.98 11.41
CA GLY A 22 4.78 12.53 12.75
C GLY A 22 5.59 11.75 13.76
N ASP A 23 6.19 12.47 14.71
CA ASP A 23 6.96 11.95 15.84
C ASP A 23 6.32 12.52 17.12
N ARG A 24 5.56 11.67 17.83
CA ARG A 24 4.86 12.05 19.04
C ARG A 24 5.81 12.36 20.20
N GLU A 25 6.92 11.63 20.29
CA GLU A 25 7.90 11.78 21.37
C GLU A 25 8.53 13.17 21.34
N ARG A 26 8.89 13.63 20.14
CA ARG A 26 9.49 14.96 19.94
C ARG A 26 8.46 16.08 19.74
N GLY A 27 7.19 15.73 19.51
CA GLY A 27 6.15 16.70 19.20
C GLY A 27 6.30 17.35 17.82
N LEU A 28 6.95 16.67 16.87
CA LEU A 28 7.33 17.22 15.57
C LEU A 28 6.62 16.50 14.42
N VAL A 29 6.35 17.25 13.35
CA VAL A 29 5.99 16.69 12.04
C VAL A 29 7.06 17.10 11.05
N TYR A 30 7.64 16.12 10.38
CA TYR A 30 8.58 16.32 9.28
C TYR A 30 7.85 16.10 7.95
N ARG A 31 8.08 16.99 7.00
CA ARG A 31 7.60 16.87 5.61
C ARG A 31 8.69 17.29 4.64
N GLN A 32 9.04 16.43 3.68
CA GLN A 32 10.00 16.76 2.62
C GLN A 32 9.54 16.21 1.28
N THR A 33 9.75 16.99 0.23
CA THR A 33 9.37 16.65 -1.14
C THR A 33 10.60 16.58 -2.04
N TRP A 34 10.61 15.56 -2.90
CA TRP A 34 11.53 15.43 -4.02
C TRP A 34 10.78 15.63 -5.32
N ARG A 35 11.46 16.17 -6.33
CA ARG A 35 10.94 16.36 -7.69
C ARG A 35 11.93 15.87 -8.71
N ASP A 36 11.45 15.77 -9.95
CA ASP A 36 12.25 15.47 -11.13
C ASP A 36 13.07 14.20 -10.94
N ASN A 37 12.36 13.10 -10.63
CA ASN A 37 12.96 11.78 -10.51
C ASN A 37 14.05 11.70 -9.44
N MET A 38 13.77 12.32 -8.28
CA MET A 38 14.69 12.43 -7.15
C MET A 38 15.89 13.37 -7.37
N ALA A 39 16.00 14.05 -8.51
CA ALA A 39 17.09 14.99 -8.80
C ALA A 39 17.03 16.26 -7.95
N VAL A 40 15.81 16.72 -7.63
CA VAL A 40 15.61 17.91 -6.80
C VAL A 40 15.12 17.46 -5.43
N CYS A 41 15.89 17.81 -4.41
CA CYS A 41 15.57 17.59 -3.00
C CYS A 41 15.21 18.94 -2.37
N GLU A 42 13.92 19.19 -2.10
CA GLU A 42 13.48 20.44 -1.47
C GLU A 42 13.90 20.47 0.01
N ARG A 43 13.97 21.67 0.61
CA ARG A 43 14.24 21.78 2.04
C ARG A 43 13.11 21.15 2.86
N PRO A 44 13.41 20.36 3.90
CA PRO A 44 12.38 19.80 4.77
C PRO A 44 11.67 20.91 5.55
N VAL A 45 10.36 20.74 5.74
CA VAL A 45 9.55 21.52 6.66
C VAL A 45 9.40 20.70 7.94
N ILE A 46 9.86 21.26 9.06
CA ILE A 46 9.73 20.66 10.38
C ILE A 46 8.84 21.56 11.22
N THR A 47 7.68 21.05 11.62
CA THR A 47 6.67 21.78 12.37
C THR A 47 6.56 21.22 13.77
N ASN A 48 6.70 22.06 14.80
CA ASN A 48 6.38 21.67 16.17
C ASN A 48 4.88 21.76 16.39
N VAL A 49 4.25 20.61 16.68
CA VAL A 49 2.82 20.49 16.99
C VAL A 49 2.59 20.06 18.45
N GLY A 50 3.65 19.93 19.25
CA GLY A 50 3.63 19.59 20.66
C GLY A 50 2.84 18.33 20.96
N SER A 51 1.97 18.39 21.97
CA SER A 51 1.13 17.27 22.41
C SER A 51 0.10 16.80 21.38
N ARG A 52 -0.11 17.54 20.28
CA ARG A 52 -1.01 17.13 19.19
C ARG A 52 -0.33 16.17 18.20
N ALA A 53 0.98 15.96 18.31
CA ALA A 53 1.71 15.03 17.46
C ALA A 53 1.19 13.59 17.62
N ARG A 54 1.19 12.85 16.52
CA ARG A 54 0.84 11.44 16.46
C ARG A 54 1.88 10.73 15.63
N ASP A 55 2.16 9.47 15.94
CA ASP A 55 3.05 8.65 15.13
C ASP A 55 2.31 8.19 13.89
N TYR A 56 2.83 8.57 12.73
CA TYR A 56 2.36 8.11 11.43
C TYR A 56 3.45 8.33 10.40
N THR A 57 3.34 7.61 9.29
CA THR A 57 4.10 7.90 8.08
C THR A 57 3.15 7.90 6.91
N LEU A 58 3.20 8.98 6.12
CA LEU A 58 2.42 9.15 4.91
C LEU A 58 3.37 9.38 3.74
N ILE A 59 3.24 8.52 2.73
CA ILE A 59 3.95 8.66 1.47
C ILE A 59 2.95 9.09 0.41
N THR A 60 3.21 10.22 -0.24
CA THR A 60 2.42 10.72 -1.36
C THR A 60 3.35 10.83 -2.56
N PHE A 61 2.95 10.30 -3.71
CA PHE A 61 3.76 10.40 -4.92
C PHE A 61 2.91 10.54 -6.17
N GLN A 62 3.50 11.17 -7.18
CA GLN A 62 2.93 11.35 -8.51
C GLN A 62 3.81 10.61 -9.50
N VAL A 63 3.27 9.57 -10.14
CA VAL A 63 4.00 8.75 -11.11
C VAL A 63 4.46 9.62 -12.28
N ASP A 64 5.72 9.44 -12.70
CA ASP A 64 6.22 10.03 -13.93
C ASP A 64 5.74 9.23 -15.15
N PHE A 65 4.54 9.54 -15.64
CA PHE A 65 3.94 8.83 -16.77
C PHE A 65 4.79 8.86 -18.04
N LYS A 66 5.60 9.91 -18.25
CA LYS A 66 6.45 10.04 -19.44
C LYS A 66 7.49 8.93 -19.50
N ARG A 67 8.08 8.55 -18.36
CA ARG A 67 9.06 7.45 -18.29
C ARG A 67 8.46 6.08 -18.57
N PHE A 68 7.16 5.92 -18.30
CA PHE A 68 6.44 4.69 -18.59
C PHE A 68 5.81 4.69 -19.99
N GLY A 69 5.91 5.79 -20.75
CA GLY A 69 5.27 5.90 -22.07
C GLY A 69 3.74 5.90 -22.01
N ILE A 70 3.15 6.23 -20.85
CA ILE A 70 1.69 6.29 -20.65
C ILE A 70 1.23 7.74 -20.46
N LYS A 71 -0.08 7.97 -20.55
CA LYS A 71 -0.69 9.30 -20.30
C LYS A 71 -1.39 9.39 -18.94
N SER A 72 -1.85 8.25 -18.44
CA SER A 72 -2.55 8.09 -17.19
C SER A 72 -2.47 6.63 -16.74
N LEU A 73 -2.83 6.38 -15.48
CA LEU A 73 -3.15 5.02 -15.05
C LEU A 73 -4.51 4.65 -15.65
N ASP A 74 -4.54 3.57 -16.43
CA ASP A 74 -5.79 2.99 -16.93
C ASP A 74 -6.51 2.17 -15.85
N GLN A 75 -7.69 1.68 -16.20
CA GLN A 75 -8.52 0.92 -15.27
C GLN A 75 -7.85 -0.38 -14.82
N ASP A 76 -7.04 -1.01 -15.66
CA ASP A 76 -6.34 -2.26 -15.34
C ASP A 76 -5.23 -2.01 -14.32
N ALA A 77 -4.41 -0.98 -14.52
CA ALA A 77 -3.38 -0.57 -13.57
C ALA A 77 -3.99 -0.20 -12.20
N VAL A 78 -5.07 0.58 -12.20
CA VAL A 78 -5.79 0.95 -10.97
C VAL A 78 -6.36 -0.29 -10.28
N SER A 79 -6.93 -1.24 -11.04
CA SER A 79 -7.49 -2.48 -10.49
C SER A 79 -6.40 -3.38 -9.91
N LEU A 80 -5.22 -3.41 -10.54
CA LEU A 80 -4.05 -4.11 -10.03
C LEU A 80 -3.56 -3.53 -8.69
N PHE A 81 -3.48 -2.19 -8.57
CA PHE A 81 -3.16 -1.54 -7.29
C PHE A 81 -4.21 -1.82 -6.23
N GLY A 82 -5.49 -1.75 -6.58
CA GLY A 82 -6.59 -2.10 -5.68
C GLY A 82 -6.49 -3.54 -5.18
N ARG A 83 -6.19 -4.50 -6.07
CA ARG A 83 -5.91 -5.89 -5.71
C ARG A 83 -4.75 -6.00 -4.72
N ARG A 84 -3.67 -5.24 -4.89
CA ARG A 84 -2.55 -5.24 -3.92
C ARG A 84 -2.96 -4.77 -2.53
N VAL A 85 -3.92 -3.85 -2.42
CA VAL A 85 -4.48 -3.47 -1.11
C VAL A 85 -5.29 -4.63 -0.50
N LEU A 86 -6.05 -5.38 -1.32
CA LEU A 86 -6.73 -6.60 -0.86
C LEU A 86 -5.75 -7.67 -0.37
N ASP A 87 -4.65 -7.89 -1.10
CA ASP A 87 -3.59 -8.84 -0.71
C ASP A 87 -3.04 -8.47 0.67
N VAL A 88 -2.70 -7.19 0.90
CA VAL A 88 -2.21 -6.71 2.21
C VAL A 88 -3.24 -6.94 3.31
N ALA A 89 -4.51 -6.61 3.07
CA ALA A 89 -5.59 -6.80 4.05
C ALA A 89 -5.78 -8.28 4.42
N GLY A 90 -5.76 -9.18 3.43
CA GLY A 90 -5.91 -10.62 3.65
C GLY A 90 -4.71 -11.27 4.33
N CYS A 91 -3.49 -10.85 4.00
CA CYS A 91 -2.26 -11.40 4.57
C CYS A 91 -1.88 -10.81 5.94
N LEU A 92 -2.41 -9.64 6.30
CA LEU A 92 -2.13 -8.95 7.57
C LEU A 92 -3.45 -8.61 8.28
N PRO A 93 -4.18 -9.59 8.81
CA PRO A 93 -5.54 -9.40 9.34
C PRO A 93 -5.62 -8.49 10.57
N ALA A 94 -4.49 -8.27 11.26
CA ALA A 94 -4.39 -7.30 12.36
C ALA A 94 -4.42 -5.83 11.87
N LEU A 95 -4.22 -5.57 10.58
CA LEU A 95 -4.22 -4.24 10.00
C LEU A 95 -5.58 -3.88 9.44
N ARG A 96 -6.03 -2.66 9.76
CA ARG A 96 -7.24 -2.08 9.17
C ARG A 96 -6.88 -1.35 7.86
N CYS A 97 -7.14 -1.98 6.73
CA CYS A 97 -6.84 -1.39 5.41
C CYS A 97 -8.04 -0.59 4.85
N SER A 98 -7.74 0.52 4.17
CA SER A 98 -8.73 1.28 3.41
C SER A 98 -8.19 1.64 2.03
N LEU A 99 -9.10 1.77 1.07
CA LEU A 99 -8.82 2.22 -0.30
C LEU A 99 -9.82 3.30 -0.65
N ASN A 100 -9.33 4.50 -1.02
CA ASN A 100 -10.16 5.67 -1.34
C ASN A 100 -11.22 5.97 -0.27
N GLY A 101 -10.83 5.92 1.01
CA GLY A 101 -11.71 6.15 2.16
C GLY A 101 -12.66 5.00 2.49
N LYS A 102 -12.74 3.95 1.67
CA LYS A 102 -13.59 2.78 1.93
C LYS A 102 -12.80 1.67 2.63
N HIS A 103 -13.38 1.12 3.68
CA HIS A 103 -12.79 0.02 4.42
C HIS A 103 -12.80 -1.28 3.61
N ILE A 104 -11.68 -2.01 3.60
CA ILE A 104 -11.58 -3.31 2.95
C ILE A 104 -12.08 -4.41 3.89
N GLN A 105 -13.13 -5.12 3.49
CA GLN A 105 -13.72 -6.22 4.25
C GLN A 105 -13.13 -7.57 3.84
N VAL A 106 -11.82 -7.75 4.04
CA VAL A 106 -11.14 -9.04 3.90
C VAL A 106 -10.27 -9.21 5.14
N ALA A 107 -10.55 -10.23 5.94
CA ALA A 107 -10.00 -10.37 7.30
C ALA A 107 -9.17 -11.66 7.49
N SER A 108 -8.88 -12.41 6.44
CA SER A 108 -8.00 -13.59 6.49
C SER A 108 -7.55 -14.03 5.09
N VAL A 109 -6.51 -14.87 5.04
CA VAL A 109 -6.07 -15.53 3.80
C VAL A 109 -7.18 -16.42 3.24
N GLN A 110 -7.94 -17.11 4.10
CA GLN A 110 -9.09 -17.91 3.68
C GLN A 110 -10.19 -17.05 3.04
N ALA A 111 -10.56 -15.92 3.66
CA ALA A 111 -11.57 -15.03 3.10
C ALA A 111 -11.12 -14.43 1.76
N LEU A 112 -9.84 -14.07 1.64
CA LEU A 112 -9.25 -13.61 0.39
C LEU A 112 -9.34 -14.70 -0.69
N ALA A 113 -8.91 -15.92 -0.40
CA ALA A 113 -8.95 -17.04 -1.33
C ALA A 113 -10.38 -17.36 -1.79
N ASN A 114 -11.34 -17.41 -0.86
CA ASN A 114 -12.75 -17.66 -1.18
C ASN A 114 -13.34 -16.60 -2.11
N LYS A 115 -12.93 -15.33 -1.95
CA LYS A 115 -13.31 -14.25 -2.87
C LYS A 115 -12.79 -14.50 -4.29
N PHE A 116 -11.55 -14.96 -4.44
CA PHE A 116 -11.00 -15.32 -5.75
C PHE A 116 -11.71 -16.53 -6.36
N LEU A 117 -11.94 -17.59 -5.58
CA LEU A 117 -12.64 -18.79 -6.04
C LEU A 117 -14.06 -18.45 -6.52
N SER A 118 -14.80 -17.68 -5.72
CA SER A 118 -16.15 -17.23 -6.08
C SER A 118 -16.15 -16.36 -7.34
N GLY A 119 -15.17 -15.46 -7.49
CA GLY A 119 -15.05 -14.60 -8.67
C GLY A 119 -14.68 -15.35 -9.94
N ALA A 120 -13.84 -16.40 -9.84
CA ALA A 120 -13.39 -17.17 -10.99
C ALA A 120 -14.40 -18.25 -11.43
N PHE A 121 -15.07 -18.88 -10.47
CA PHE A 121 -15.90 -20.06 -10.74
C PHE A 121 -17.39 -19.85 -10.50
N GLY A 122 -17.80 -18.76 -9.83
CA GLY A 122 -19.20 -18.49 -9.47
C GLY A 122 -19.78 -19.64 -8.66
N ASP A 123 -20.97 -20.10 -9.04
CA ASP A 123 -21.66 -21.24 -8.41
C ASP A 123 -20.91 -22.58 -8.57
N ARG A 124 -19.90 -22.64 -9.45
CA ARG A 124 -19.03 -23.82 -9.62
C ARG A 124 -17.86 -23.86 -8.65
N ALA A 125 -17.69 -22.84 -7.80
CA ALA A 125 -16.64 -22.85 -6.79
C ALA A 125 -16.88 -24.04 -5.84
N GLY A 126 -16.02 -25.06 -5.96
CA GLY A 126 -16.04 -26.21 -5.06
C GLY A 126 -15.65 -25.81 -3.63
N PRO A 127 -15.82 -26.71 -2.66
CA PRO A 127 -15.40 -26.46 -1.29
C PRO A 127 -13.89 -26.22 -1.21
N SER A 128 -13.48 -25.26 -0.39
CA SER A 128 -12.07 -25.00 -0.06
C SER A 128 -11.72 -25.57 1.31
N ILE A 129 -10.53 -26.12 1.47
CA ILE A 129 -9.94 -26.53 2.75
C ILE A 129 -8.92 -25.47 3.16
N TRP A 130 -8.95 -25.05 4.42
CA TRP A 130 -7.98 -24.13 5.01
C TRP A 130 -7.24 -24.78 6.18
N ASN A 131 -5.95 -24.49 6.31
CA ASN A 131 -5.12 -24.92 7.42
C ASN A 131 -4.10 -23.82 7.77
N SER A 132 -3.74 -23.70 9.05
CA SER A 132 -2.84 -22.67 9.56
C SER A 132 -1.82 -23.19 10.55
N ALA A 133 -0.62 -22.62 10.51
CA ALA A 133 0.46 -22.75 11.46
C ALA A 133 1.06 -21.34 11.73
N PRO A 134 1.96 -21.14 12.72
CA PRO A 134 2.39 -19.81 13.14
C PRO A 134 2.94 -18.86 12.06
N ARG A 135 3.42 -19.40 10.93
CA ARG A 135 3.94 -18.60 9.80
C ARG A 135 3.40 -19.05 8.43
N TRP A 136 2.37 -19.89 8.43
CA TRP A 136 1.84 -20.50 7.22
C TRP A 136 0.33 -20.56 7.29
N GLU A 137 -0.33 -20.10 6.24
CA GLU A 137 -1.74 -20.35 5.99
C GLU A 137 -1.86 -20.92 4.58
N VAL A 138 -2.62 -22.00 4.43
CA VAL A 138 -2.80 -22.69 3.16
C VAL A 138 -4.29 -22.84 2.90
N VAL A 139 -4.69 -22.54 1.67
CA VAL A 139 -6.04 -22.79 1.16
C VAL A 139 -5.91 -23.66 -0.09
N ALA A 140 -6.66 -24.75 -0.15
CA ALA A 140 -6.74 -25.64 -1.31
C ALA A 140 -8.20 -25.77 -1.73
N ALA A 141 -8.46 -25.74 -3.04
CA ALA A 141 -9.80 -25.94 -3.62
C ALA A 141 -9.69 -26.85 -4.85
N ARG A 142 -10.79 -27.55 -5.17
CA ARG A 142 -10.89 -28.49 -6.28
C ARG A 142 -11.42 -27.82 -7.54
#